data_AF-I1PRW6-F1
#
_entry.id   AF-I1PRW6-F1
#
_cell.length_a   1.000
_cell.length_b   1.000
_cell.length_c   1.000
_cell.angle_alpha   90.00
_cell.angle_beta   90.00
_cell.angle_gamma   90.00
#
_symmetry.space_group_name_H-M   'P 1'
#
loop_
_entity.id
_entity.type
_entity.pdbx_description
1 polymer ?
#
loop_
_entity_poly.entity_id
_entity_poly.type
_entity_poly.pdbx_seq_one_letter_code
_entity_poly.pdbx_strand_id
1 'polypeptide(L)'
;MEVFQVAHFVRLRSSVRSSRYLAAADDGTSVFLCGRRGVHNAVWAVEPVIGVIPGASAGPYVRLRGAYGRYLVATNYGAGRGPSDGVVAEQRDLGVRPTPPGYLWQAFRRRDSFVLRNGAGRYLRANGRFRRWHKDVSVAGDNASTMMQWRVEVVPPMASRPSLVDLPAQEWK
;
A
#
# COMPACT_ATOMS: atom_id res chain seq x y z
N MET A 1 2.42 7.93 -12.89
CA MET A 1 2.21 6.47 -12.91
C MET A 1 3.42 5.68 -13.30
N GLU A 2 4.42 6.30 -13.94
CA GLU A 2 5.69 5.70 -14.37
C GLU A 2 6.32 4.71 -13.36
N VAL A 3 6.37 5.07 -12.07
CA VAL A 3 6.98 4.21 -11.03
C VAL A 3 6.30 2.83 -10.86
N PHE A 4 5.00 2.73 -11.17
CA PHE A 4 4.26 1.47 -11.09
C PHE A 4 4.22 0.69 -12.41
N GLN A 5 4.66 1.28 -13.53
CA GLN A 5 4.68 0.59 -14.81
C GLN A 5 5.80 -0.45 -14.90
N VAL A 6 6.90 -0.21 -14.18
CA VAL A 6 8.11 -1.06 -14.22
C VAL A 6 8.32 -1.88 -12.94
N ALA A 7 7.58 -1.58 -11.88
CA ALA A 7 7.76 -2.22 -10.58
C ALA A 7 6.80 -3.40 -10.42
N HIS A 8 7.33 -4.59 -10.12
CA HIS A 8 6.51 -5.74 -9.70
C HIS A 8 6.15 -5.68 -8.21
N PHE A 9 7.07 -5.17 -7.39
CA PHE A 9 6.90 -5.05 -5.94
C PHE A 9 7.41 -3.70 -5.46
N VAL A 10 6.73 -3.12 -4.48
CA VAL A 10 7.10 -1.83 -3.89
C VAL A 10 6.98 -1.83 -2.38
N ARG A 11 7.74 -0.95 -1.73
CA ARG A 11 7.45 -0.45 -0.38
C ARG A 11 7.04 1.00 -0.46
N LEU A 12 6.05 1.38 0.33
CA LEU A 12 5.58 2.76 0.44
C LEU A 12 6.07 3.34 1.76
N ARG A 13 7.08 4.19 1.71
CA ARG A 13 7.66 4.86 2.88
C ARG A 13 7.06 6.24 3.05
N SER A 14 6.59 6.59 4.24
CA SER A 14 6.11 7.95 4.49
C SER A 14 7.26 8.96 4.34
N SER A 15 7.07 10.04 3.57
CA SER A 15 8.10 11.07 3.42
C SER A 15 8.32 11.86 4.71
N VAL A 16 7.27 12.05 5.51
CA VAL A 16 7.34 12.80 6.78
C VAL A 16 7.78 11.88 7.92
N ARG A 17 7.24 10.67 7.99
CA ARG A 17 7.64 9.65 8.96
C ARG A 17 8.64 8.72 8.30
N SER A 18 9.81 9.25 7.98
CA SER A 18 10.82 8.62 7.11
C SER A 18 11.25 7.20 7.50
N SER A 19 11.07 6.78 8.75
CA SER A 19 11.32 5.41 9.22
C SER A 19 10.09 4.50 9.17
N ARG A 20 8.98 4.93 8.58
CA ARG A 20 7.70 4.21 8.58
C ARG A 20 7.25 3.82 7.17
N TYR A 21 6.83 2.57 7.05
CA TYR A 21 6.33 1.95 5.83
C TYR A 21 4.87 1.56 5.98
N LEU A 22 4.10 1.63 4.89
CA LEU A 22 2.78 1.03 4.83
C LEU A 22 2.91 -0.49 4.91
N ALA A 23 2.25 -1.10 5.89
CA ALA A 23 2.22 -2.53 6.08
C ALA A 23 0.79 -3.06 6.22
N ALA A 24 0.59 -4.26 5.70
CA ALA A 24 -0.56 -5.09 5.93
C ALA A 24 -0.50 -5.69 7.35
N ALA A 25 -1.60 -5.64 8.11
CA ALA A 25 -1.72 -6.37 9.37
C ALA A 25 -2.10 -7.84 9.14
N ASP A 26 -1.69 -8.68 10.07
CA ASP A 26 -1.97 -10.12 10.15
C ASP A 26 -3.42 -10.44 10.54
N ASP A 27 -4.15 -9.46 11.09
CA ASP A 27 -5.61 -9.52 11.26
C ASP A 27 -6.39 -9.62 9.92
N GLY A 28 -5.68 -9.54 8.79
CA GLY A 28 -6.20 -9.64 7.45
C GLY A 28 -7.00 -8.42 6.99
N THR A 29 -7.26 -7.44 7.85
CA THR A 29 -8.12 -6.30 7.55
C THR A 29 -7.36 -4.99 7.66
N SER A 30 -6.62 -4.75 8.74
CA SER A 30 -6.01 -3.46 8.98
C SER A 30 -4.79 -3.21 8.11
N VAL A 31 -4.47 -1.93 7.87
CA VAL A 31 -3.16 -1.48 7.40
C VAL A 31 -2.61 -0.42 8.34
N PHE A 32 -1.29 -0.39 8.49
CA PHE A 32 -0.65 0.48 9.48
C PHE A 32 0.77 0.88 9.07
N LEU A 33 1.32 1.83 9.81
CA LEU A 33 2.68 2.34 9.66
C LEU A 33 3.68 1.54 10.50
N CYS A 34 4.40 0.64 9.86
CA CYS A 34 5.43 -0.21 10.46
C CYS A 34 6.81 0.48 10.43
N GLY A 35 7.58 0.35 11.52
CA GLY A 35 8.95 0.85 11.60
C GLY A 35 10.01 -0.12 11.08
N ARG A 36 9.63 -1.35 10.73
CA ARG A 36 10.53 -2.40 10.27
C ARG A 36 10.48 -2.44 8.75
N ARG A 37 11.62 -2.24 8.08
CA ARG A 37 11.73 -2.25 6.61
C ARG A 37 11.69 -3.67 6.02
N GLY A 38 12.33 -4.61 6.70
CA GLY A 38 12.57 -5.98 6.22
C GLY A 38 11.42 -6.97 6.44
N VAL A 39 10.26 -6.52 6.91
CA VAL A 39 9.11 -7.41 7.10
C VAL A 39 8.35 -7.58 5.79
N HIS A 40 7.94 -8.82 5.49
CA HIS A 40 7.26 -9.18 4.24
C HIS A 40 5.93 -8.41 4.08
N ASN A 41 5.22 -8.15 5.18
CA ASN A 41 3.96 -7.43 5.16
C ASN A 41 4.05 -5.94 4.82
N ALA A 42 5.26 -5.37 4.68
CA ALA A 42 5.48 -4.01 4.16
C ALA A 42 5.69 -3.97 2.63
N VAL A 43 5.73 -5.13 1.97
CA VAL A 43 5.88 -5.24 0.51
C VAL A 43 4.50 -5.40 -0.12
N TRP A 44 4.28 -4.65 -1.20
CA TRP A 44 3.04 -4.66 -1.97
C TRP A 44 3.35 -5.04 -3.41
N ALA A 45 2.71 -6.08 -3.92
CA ALA A 45 2.76 -6.42 -5.33
C ALA A 45 1.92 -5.41 -6.13
N VAL A 46 2.44 -4.98 -7.26
CA VAL A 46 1.80 -4.01 -8.14
C VAL A 46 1.16 -4.78 -9.29
N GLU A 47 -0.16 -4.76 -9.36
CA GLU A 47 -0.93 -5.43 -10.41
C GLU A 47 -1.60 -4.39 -11.33
N PRO A 48 -1.17 -4.26 -12.59
CA PRO A 48 -1.82 -3.38 -13.55
C PRO A 48 -3.29 -3.76 -13.79
N VAL A 49 -4.13 -2.76 -13.94
CA VAL A 49 -5.55 -2.89 -14.30
C VAL A 49 -5.73 -2.36 -15.72
N ILE A 50 -6.30 -3.21 -16.59
CA ILE A 50 -6.52 -2.92 -18.00
C ILE A 50 -8.00 -2.61 -18.23
N GLY A 51 -8.27 -1.63 -19.08
CA GLY A 51 -9.62 -1.25 -19.50
C GLY A 51 -10.19 -0.02 -18.79
N VAL A 52 -11.38 0.39 -19.22
CA VAL A 52 -12.13 1.50 -18.61
C VAL A 52 -12.83 0.99 -17.36
N ILE A 53 -12.66 1.70 -16.25
CA ILE A 53 -13.33 1.38 -14.98
C ILE A 53 -14.46 2.38 -14.75
N PRO A 54 -15.74 1.93 -14.75
CA PRO A 54 -16.86 2.79 -14.41
C PRO A 54 -16.71 3.44 -13.04
N GLY A 55 -16.98 4.75 -12.96
CA GLY A 55 -16.90 5.51 -11.71
C GLY A 55 -15.47 5.81 -11.22
N ALA A 56 -14.43 5.45 -11.97
CA ALA A 56 -13.07 5.89 -11.73
C ALA A 56 -12.69 7.07 -12.64
N SER A 57 -11.72 7.87 -12.20
CA SER A 57 -11.10 8.88 -13.08
C SER A 57 -10.37 8.23 -14.28
N ALA A 58 -9.94 9.02 -15.26
CA ALA A 58 -9.18 8.49 -16.39
C ALA A 58 -7.75 8.07 -15.98
N GLY A 59 -7.24 7.05 -16.67
CA GLY A 59 -5.82 6.67 -16.67
C GLY A 59 -5.59 5.19 -16.41
N PRO A 60 -4.36 4.70 -16.60
CA PRO A 60 -4.01 3.39 -16.07
C PRO A 60 -4.27 3.33 -14.56
N TYR A 61 -4.48 2.14 -14.05
CA TYR A 61 -4.62 1.91 -12.61
C TYR A 61 -3.79 0.70 -12.23
N VAL A 62 -3.41 0.65 -10.96
CA VAL A 62 -2.88 -0.58 -10.36
C VAL A 62 -3.70 -0.95 -9.14
N ARG A 63 -3.69 -2.24 -8.81
CA ARG A 63 -4.04 -2.73 -7.48
C ARG A 63 -2.75 -3.01 -6.72
N LEU A 64 -2.80 -2.79 -5.42
CA LEU A 64 -1.68 -3.07 -4.54
C LEU A 64 -2.05 -4.26 -3.66
N ARG A 65 -1.42 -5.41 -3.89
CA ARG A 65 -1.68 -6.65 -3.15
C ARG A 65 -0.64 -6.84 -2.05
N GLY A 66 -1.09 -6.92 -0.80
CA GLY A 66 -0.25 -7.13 0.37
C GLY A 66 0.15 -8.60 0.54
N ALA A 67 0.99 -8.86 1.55
CA ALA A 67 1.58 -10.19 1.76
C ALA A 67 0.58 -11.30 2.10
N TYR A 68 -0.60 -10.95 2.64
CA TYR A 68 -1.67 -11.91 2.94
C TYR A 68 -2.61 -12.15 1.75
N GLY A 69 -2.20 -11.75 0.55
CA GLY A 69 -2.96 -11.96 -0.68
C GLY A 69 -4.15 -10.99 -0.88
N ARG A 70 -4.38 -10.08 0.06
CA ARG A 70 -5.43 -9.06 0.04
C ARG A 70 -4.98 -7.74 -0.56
N TYR A 71 -5.92 -6.92 -0.97
CA TYR A 71 -5.65 -5.66 -1.67
C TYR A 71 -5.82 -4.45 -0.76
N LEU A 72 -4.98 -3.44 -0.95
CA LEU A 72 -5.16 -2.13 -0.31
C LEU A 72 -6.39 -1.43 -0.87
N VAL A 73 -7.31 -1.05 0.01
CA VAL A 73 -8.60 -0.46 -0.34
C VAL A 73 -8.87 0.78 0.48
N ALA A 74 -9.44 1.80 -0.18
CA ALA A 74 -10.14 2.89 0.47
C ALA A 74 -11.61 2.48 0.72
N THR A 75 -12.02 2.46 1.98
CA THR A 75 -13.41 2.14 2.35
C THR A 75 -14.34 3.35 2.17
N ASN A 76 -15.62 3.16 2.47
CA ASN A 76 -16.60 4.21 2.66
C ASN A 76 -16.82 4.58 4.14
N TYR A 77 -16.09 3.97 5.07
CA TYR A 77 -16.21 4.22 6.50
C TYR A 77 -15.30 5.37 6.93
N GLY A 78 -15.83 6.31 7.71
CA GLY A 78 -15.06 7.43 8.24
C GLY A 78 -13.90 6.95 9.12
N ALA A 79 -12.71 7.54 8.94
CA ALA A 79 -11.56 7.25 9.78
C ALA A 79 -11.66 8.01 11.11
N GLY A 80 -11.49 7.30 12.23
CA GLY A 80 -11.45 7.95 13.56
C GLY A 80 -10.23 8.85 13.79
N ARG A 81 -9.28 8.90 12.85
CA ARG A 81 -8.08 9.74 12.90
C ARG A 81 -7.73 10.27 11.51
N GLY A 82 -7.26 11.52 11.48
CA GLY A 82 -6.89 12.21 10.25
C GLY A 82 -7.84 13.37 9.96
N PRO A 83 -7.89 13.83 8.71
CA PRO A 83 -8.86 14.83 8.25
C PRO A 83 -10.31 14.34 8.42
N SER A 84 -11.26 15.27 8.55
CA SER A 84 -12.69 14.97 8.75
C SER A 84 -13.35 14.25 7.58
N ASP A 85 -12.80 14.37 6.37
CA ASP A 85 -13.23 13.67 5.16
C ASP A 85 -12.48 12.34 4.93
N GLY A 86 -11.62 11.96 5.88
CA GLY A 86 -10.81 10.75 5.82
C GLY A 86 -11.66 9.49 5.95
N VAL A 87 -11.35 8.49 5.14
CA VAL A 87 -11.90 7.13 5.24
C VAL A 87 -10.83 6.13 5.62
N VAL A 88 -11.25 5.00 6.19
CA VAL A 88 -10.34 3.92 6.59
C VAL A 88 -9.66 3.33 5.34
N ALA A 89 -8.34 3.15 5.44
CA ALA A 89 -7.58 2.31 4.52
C ALA A 89 -7.48 0.91 5.13
N GLU A 90 -7.71 -0.12 4.33
CA GLU A 90 -7.72 -1.50 4.82
C GLU A 90 -7.34 -2.50 3.73
N GLN A 91 -7.33 -3.78 4.08
CA GLN A 91 -7.11 -4.94 3.23
C GLN A 91 -8.45 -5.63 2.95
N ARG A 92 -8.73 -5.93 1.68
CA ARG A 92 -9.89 -6.76 1.30
C ARG A 92 -9.55 -7.76 0.21
N ASP A 93 -10.30 -8.86 0.18
CA ASP A 93 -10.28 -9.80 -0.92
C ASP A 93 -10.89 -9.16 -2.18
N LEU A 94 -10.30 -9.44 -3.35
CA LEU A 94 -10.85 -8.99 -4.62
C LEU A 94 -11.95 -9.96 -5.08
N GLY A 95 -13.18 -9.76 -4.59
CA GLY A 95 -14.32 -10.62 -4.89
C GLY A 95 -15.24 -10.13 -6.02
N VAL A 96 -14.98 -8.95 -6.61
CA VAL A 96 -15.94 -8.29 -7.52
C VAL A 96 -15.25 -7.80 -8.80
N ARG A 97 -15.94 -7.95 -9.94
CA ARG A 97 -15.56 -7.40 -11.25
C ARG A 97 -16.71 -6.55 -11.82
N PRO A 98 -16.45 -5.38 -12.43
CA PRO A 98 -15.15 -4.74 -12.57
C PRO A 98 -14.58 -4.30 -11.21
N THR A 99 -13.27 -4.06 -11.15
CA THR A 99 -12.59 -3.68 -9.90
C THR A 99 -13.18 -2.36 -9.39
N PRO A 100 -13.69 -2.27 -8.14
CA PRO A 100 -14.28 -1.04 -7.65
C PRO A 100 -13.25 0.10 -7.50
N PRO A 101 -13.63 1.38 -7.65
CA PRO A 101 -12.71 2.52 -7.57
C PRO A 101 -11.86 2.59 -6.28
N GLY A 102 -12.37 2.06 -5.16
CA GLY A 102 -11.64 2.01 -3.88
C GLY A 102 -10.40 1.12 -3.88
N TYR A 103 -10.31 0.14 -4.80
CA TYR A 103 -9.18 -0.80 -4.94
C TYR A 103 -8.10 -0.28 -5.89
N LEU A 104 -8.42 0.77 -6.65
CA LEU A 104 -7.58 1.28 -7.73
C LEU A 104 -6.67 2.38 -7.22
N TRP A 105 -5.42 2.37 -7.64
CA TRP A 105 -4.39 3.31 -7.22
C TRP A 105 -3.60 3.85 -8.40
N GLN A 106 -3.18 5.11 -8.29
CA GLN A 106 -2.28 5.80 -9.20
C GLN A 106 -1.23 6.56 -8.40
N ALA A 107 0.04 6.47 -8.81
CA ALA A 107 1.09 7.31 -8.24
C ALA A 107 1.33 8.55 -9.11
N PHE A 108 1.31 9.73 -8.50
CA PHE A 108 1.68 11.01 -9.11
C PHE A 108 2.93 11.56 -8.46
N ARG A 109 3.93 11.93 -9.27
CA ARG A 109 5.20 12.49 -8.78
C ARG A 109 4.96 13.88 -8.14
N ARG A 110 5.68 14.13 -7.04
CA ARG A 110 5.72 15.41 -6.30
C ARG A 110 7.15 15.66 -5.84
N ARG A 111 7.92 16.45 -6.61
CA ARG A 111 9.36 16.67 -6.38
C ARG A 111 10.09 15.33 -6.19
N ASP A 112 10.54 15.03 -4.97
CA ASP A 112 11.27 13.80 -4.61
C ASP A 112 10.40 12.64 -4.11
N SER A 113 9.09 12.83 -4.06
CA SER A 113 8.11 11.88 -3.52
C SER A 113 6.96 11.62 -4.50
N PHE A 114 5.98 10.84 -4.06
CA PHE A 114 4.76 10.54 -4.79
C PHE A 114 3.55 10.75 -3.88
N VAL A 115 2.42 11.10 -4.47
CA VAL A 115 1.11 10.97 -3.84
C VAL A 115 0.36 9.82 -4.52
N LEU A 116 -0.29 8.98 -3.73
CA LEU A 116 -1.07 7.85 -4.24
C LEU A 116 -2.54 8.23 -4.22
N ARG A 117 -3.15 8.37 -5.40
CA ARG A 117 -4.57 8.70 -5.59
C ARG A 117 -5.35 7.42 -5.87
N ASN A 118 -6.50 7.23 -5.24
CA ASN A 118 -7.38 6.11 -5.53
C ASN A 118 -8.32 6.42 -6.72
N GLY A 119 -9.06 5.42 -7.19
CA GLY A 119 -10.03 5.57 -8.29
C GLY A 119 -11.14 6.60 -7.99
N ALA A 120 -11.49 6.77 -6.71
CA ALA A 120 -12.46 7.78 -6.25
C ALA A 120 -11.86 9.20 -6.08
N GLY A 121 -10.59 9.38 -6.45
CA GLY A 121 -9.92 10.68 -6.47
C GLY A 121 -9.32 11.16 -5.16
N ARG A 122 -9.33 10.35 -4.10
CA ARG A 122 -8.75 10.63 -2.77
C ARG A 122 -7.33 10.07 -2.64
N TYR A 123 -6.59 10.52 -1.63
CA TYR A 123 -5.15 10.26 -1.48
C TYR A 123 -4.81 9.44 -0.23
N LEU A 124 -3.92 8.47 -0.39
CA LEU A 124 -3.37 7.69 0.73
C LEU A 124 -2.55 8.60 1.66
N ARG A 125 -2.79 8.48 2.96
CA ARG A 125 -2.24 9.36 3.98
C ARG A 125 -1.68 8.61 5.18
N ALA A 126 -0.46 8.95 5.56
CA ALA A 126 0.14 8.54 6.83
C ALA A 126 -0.34 9.46 7.96
N ASN A 127 -1.02 8.94 8.98
CA ASN A 127 -1.43 9.74 10.14
C ASN A 127 -0.37 9.77 11.24
N GLY A 128 -0.60 10.59 12.28
CA GLY A 128 0.25 10.61 13.48
C GLY A 128 1.48 11.51 13.40
N ARG A 129 1.37 12.71 12.80
CA ARG A 129 2.48 13.72 12.75
C ARG A 129 3.04 14.02 14.14
N PHE A 130 2.13 14.30 15.07
CA PHE A 130 2.47 14.82 16.39
C PHE A 130 2.51 13.72 17.46
N ARG A 131 1.87 12.58 17.22
CA ARG A 131 1.80 11.45 18.16
C ARG A 131 2.42 10.21 17.52
N ARG A 132 3.70 9.97 17.80
CA ARG A 132 4.53 8.95 17.11
C ARG A 132 4.06 7.50 17.32
N TRP A 133 3.26 7.24 18.35
CA TRP A 133 2.64 5.94 18.61
C TRP A 133 1.42 5.65 17.73
N HIS A 134 0.76 6.67 17.16
CA HIS A 134 -0.28 6.43 16.17
C HIS A 134 0.35 5.82 14.91
N LYS A 135 -0.27 4.77 14.39
CA LYS A 135 0.21 4.03 13.21
C LYS A 135 -0.84 3.99 12.10
N ASP A 136 -1.92 4.73 12.25
CA ASP A 136 -3.06 4.63 11.34
C ASP A 136 -2.75 5.23 9.98
N VAL A 137 -3.43 4.68 8.98
CA VAL A 137 -3.40 5.11 7.60
C VAL A 137 -4.82 5.37 7.17
N SER A 138 -5.04 6.46 6.46
CA SER A 138 -6.36 6.82 5.94
C SER A 138 -6.27 7.21 4.47
N VAL A 139 -7.42 7.38 3.83
CA VAL A 139 -7.53 7.94 2.49
C VAL A 139 -8.41 9.19 2.57
N ALA A 140 -7.95 10.34 2.11
CA ALA A 140 -8.65 11.62 2.27
C ALA A 140 -8.52 12.50 1.02
N GLY A 141 -9.36 13.53 0.86
CA GLY A 141 -9.23 14.52 -0.21
C GLY A 141 -7.89 15.25 -0.16
N ASP A 142 -7.50 15.91 -1.26
CA ASP A 142 -6.25 16.67 -1.31
C ASP A 142 -6.33 17.88 -0.35
N ASN A 143 -5.41 17.93 0.61
CA ASN A 143 -5.23 19.08 1.50
C ASN A 143 -3.79 19.59 1.48
N ALA A 144 -3.05 19.29 0.41
CA ALA A 144 -1.64 19.64 0.19
C ALA A 144 -0.69 19.20 1.33
N SER A 145 -1.14 18.32 2.23
CA SER A 145 -0.37 17.93 3.39
C SER A 145 0.76 16.99 2.99
N THR A 146 1.94 17.23 3.54
CA THR A 146 3.11 16.36 3.38
C THR A 146 2.87 14.92 3.88
N MET A 147 1.83 14.68 4.68
CA MET A 147 1.43 13.34 5.11
C MET A 147 0.84 12.45 4.01
N MET A 148 0.49 13.03 2.87
CA MET A 148 0.09 12.28 1.67
C MET A 148 1.29 11.90 0.79
N GLN A 149 2.48 12.36 1.14
CA GLN A 149 3.69 12.11 0.36
C GLN A 149 4.37 10.82 0.82
N TRP A 150 4.67 9.97 -0.16
CA TRP A 150 5.30 8.67 -0.01
C TRP A 150 6.53 8.60 -0.90
N ARG A 151 7.61 8.00 -0.41
CA ARG A 151 8.66 7.47 -1.27
C ARG A 151 8.29 6.05 -1.67
N VAL A 152 8.36 5.78 -2.96
CA VAL A 152 8.14 4.45 -3.53
C VAL A 152 9.51 3.80 -3.68
N GLU A 153 9.78 2.76 -2.89
CA GLU A 153 11.00 1.95 -3.01
C GLU A 153 10.67 0.70 -3.82
N VAL A 154 11.24 0.55 -5.01
CA VAL A 154 11.08 -0.67 -5.81
C VAL A 154 11.79 -1.83 -5.11
N VAL A 155 11.11 -2.96 -4.98
CA VAL A 155 11.66 -4.19 -4.43
C VAL A 155 11.93 -5.14 -5.59
N PRO A 156 13.18 -5.56 -5.80
CA PRO A 156 13.47 -6.54 -6.84
C PRO A 156 12.77 -7.87 -6.51
N PRO A 157 12.26 -8.60 -7.51
CA PRO A 157 11.81 -9.97 -7.31
C PRO A 157 12.97 -10.79 -6.70
N MET A 158 12.74 -11.41 -5.56
CA MET A 158 13.75 -12.28 -4.96
C MET A 158 13.78 -13.58 -5.78
N ALA A 159 14.83 -13.77 -6.57
CA ALA A 159 14.99 -14.94 -7.45
C ALA A 159 15.24 -16.25 -6.67
N SER A 160 15.62 -16.16 -5.40
CA SER A 160 15.85 -17.31 -4.55
C SER A 160 14.57 -17.73 -3.83
N ARG A 161 14.05 -18.91 -4.18
CA ARG A 161 13.26 -19.70 -3.22
C ARG A 161 14.14 -19.89 -1.98
N PRO A 162 13.63 -19.63 -0.75
CA PRO A 162 14.23 -20.25 0.41
C PRO A 162 14.12 -21.77 0.20
N SER A 163 15.20 -22.41 -0.21
CA SER A 163 15.33 -23.84 -0.11
C SER A 163 15.46 -24.15 1.38
N LEU A 164 14.53 -24.91 1.94
CA LEU A 164 14.86 -25.69 3.12
C LEU A 164 16.00 -26.61 2.66
N VAL A 165 17.21 -26.37 3.14
CA VAL A 165 18.27 -27.36 3.00
C VAL A 165 17.90 -28.44 4.00
N ASP A 166 17.26 -29.51 3.53
CA ASP A 166 17.11 -30.72 4.31
C ASP A 166 18.53 -31.24 4.58
N LEU A 167 19.06 -30.96 5.77
CA LEU A 167 20.30 -31.57 6.22
C LEU A 167 20.07 -33.08 6.26
N PRO A 168 20.90 -33.90 5.61
CA PRO A 168 20.74 -35.35 5.66
C PRO A 168 20.71 -35.80 7.12
N ALA A 169 19.77 -36.70 7.43
CA ALA A 169 19.59 -37.22 8.77
C ALA A 169 20.94 -37.70 9.31
N GLN A 170 21.36 -37.11 10.43
CA GLN A 170 22.57 -37.54 11.13
C GLN A 170 22.29 -38.95 11.65
N GLU A 171 22.81 -39.96 10.97
CA GLU A 171 22.82 -41.32 11.47
C GLU A 171 23.72 -41.37 12.69
N TRP A 172 23.11 -41.51 13.87
CA TRP A 172 23.82 -41.77 15.11
C TRP A 172 24.36 -43.20 15.04
N LYS A 173 25.68 -43.34 15.11
CA LYS A 173 26.38 -44.61 15.34
C LYS A 173 26.36 -44.98 16.81
#